data_AF-A0A3N5MSI5-F1
#
_entry.id   AF-A0A3N5MSI5-F1
#
_cell.length_a   1.000
_cell.length_b   1.000
_cell.length_c   1.000
_cell.angle_alpha   90.00
_cell.angle_beta   90.00
_cell.angle_gamma   90.00
#
_symmetry.space_group_name_H-M   'P 1'
#
loop_
_entity.id
_entity.type
_entity.pdbx_description
1 polymer ?
#
loop_
_entity_poly.entity_id
_entity_poly.type
_entity_poly.pdbx_seq_one_letter_code
_entity_poly.pdbx_strand_id
1 'polypeptide(L)'
;MLYETRFLLALGMTWAIEIPVLIVFIRFVFRNRTLPIKKIIGIGALCTALTLPYLWFILPPYVDAAYYLVIGETLVFLVEAVILNRLLGLNSKVAVVCSYFMNAASFLLGLYLL
;
A
#
# COMPACT_ATOMS: atom_id res chain seq x y z
N MET A 1 -1.18 -5.03 -24.10
CA MET A 1 -1.64 -5.72 -22.88
C MET A 1 -3.04 -5.24 -22.57
N LEU A 2 -3.90 -6.16 -22.13
CA LEU A 2 -5.23 -5.80 -21.63
C LEU A 2 -5.09 -4.99 -20.32
N TYR A 3 -6.09 -4.19 -19.99
CA TYR A 3 -6.08 -3.31 -18.81
C TYR A 3 -5.88 -4.12 -17.51
N GLU A 4 -6.50 -5.28 -17.44
CA GLU A 4 -6.44 -6.23 -16.34
C GLU A 4 -5.03 -6.82 -16.17
N THR A 5 -4.31 -7.03 -17.28
CA THR A 5 -2.92 -7.53 -17.21
C THR A 5 -1.98 -6.47 -16.63
N ARG A 6 -2.20 -5.19 -16.96
CA ARG A 6 -1.44 -4.07 -16.37
C ARG A 6 -1.74 -3.92 -14.89
N PHE A 7 -3.01 -4.07 -14.50
CA PHE A 7 -3.42 -4.07 -13.10
C PHE A 7 -2.73 -5.19 -12.31
N LEU A 8 -2.73 -6.43 -12.81
CA LEU A 8 -2.09 -7.55 -12.13
C LEU A 8 -0.57 -7.38 -12.00
N LEU A 9 0.07 -6.83 -13.03
CA LEU A 9 1.48 -6.48 -12.98
C LEU A 9 1.74 -5.40 -11.93
N ALA A 10 0.93 -4.33 -11.92
CA ALA A 10 1.03 -3.27 -10.92
C ALA A 10 0.85 -3.82 -9.50
N LEU A 11 -0.16 -4.66 -9.25
CA LEU A 11 -0.38 -5.31 -7.97
C LEU A 11 0.82 -6.14 -7.51
N GLY A 12 1.37 -6.96 -8.41
CA GLY A 12 2.55 -7.78 -8.11
C GLY A 12 3.79 -6.94 -7.78
N MET A 13 4.01 -5.86 -8.54
CA MET A 13 5.11 -4.92 -8.29
C MET A 13 4.94 -4.18 -6.97
N THR A 14 3.73 -3.71 -6.67
CA THR A 14 3.43 -3.03 -5.42
C THR A 14 3.65 -3.96 -4.23
N TRP A 15 3.20 -5.22 -4.27
CA TRP A 15 3.52 -6.21 -3.23
C TRP A 15 5.02 -6.44 -3.06
N ALA A 16 5.75 -6.54 -4.18
CA ALA A 16 7.20 -6.76 -4.15
C ALA A 16 7.96 -5.60 -3.49
N ILE A 17 7.39 -4.40 -3.45
CA ILE A 17 8.00 -3.20 -2.86
C ILE A 17 7.49 -2.97 -1.43
N GLU A 18 6.19 -2.95 -1.25
CA GLU A 18 5.56 -2.54 0.01
C GLU A 18 5.77 -3.55 1.13
N ILE A 19 5.75 -4.85 0.83
CA ILE A 19 5.94 -5.89 1.84
C ILE A 19 7.36 -5.81 2.43
N PRO A 20 8.46 -5.74 1.64
CA PRO A 20 9.78 -5.47 2.18
C PRO A 20 9.87 -4.17 2.98
N VAL A 21 9.30 -3.07 2.48
CA VAL A 21 9.30 -1.78 3.19
C VAL A 21 8.63 -1.92 4.56
N LEU A 22 7.44 -2.54 4.61
CA LEU A 22 6.71 -2.78 5.85
C LEU A 22 7.50 -3.66 6.84
N ILE A 23 8.13 -4.73 6.35
CA ILE A 23 9.00 -5.59 7.17
C ILE A 23 10.16 -4.79 7.74
N VAL A 24 10.84 -3.99 6.90
CA VAL A 24 11.99 -3.19 7.32
C VAL A 24 11.58 -2.18 8.39
N PHE A 25 10.48 -1.46 8.19
CA PHE A 25 9.97 -0.49 9.15
C PHE A 25 9.59 -1.14 10.48
N ILE A 26 8.84 -2.24 10.45
CA ILE A 26 8.42 -2.90 11.70
C ILE A 26 9.61 -3.48 12.46
N ARG A 27 10.54 -4.15 11.76
CA ARG A 27 11.64 -4.89 12.39
C ARG A 27 12.81 -4.03 12.81
N PHE A 28 13.20 -3.06 11.99
CA PHE A 28 14.43 -2.30 12.19
C PHE A 28 14.16 -0.88 12.72
N VAL A 29 13.13 -0.20 12.22
CA VAL A 29 12.82 1.19 12.61
C VAL A 29 12.06 1.19 13.95
N PHE A 30 10.92 0.51 14.00
CA PHE A 30 10.08 0.45 15.20
C PHE A 30 10.48 -0.66 16.17
N ARG A 31 11.43 -1.52 15.78
CA ARG A 31 12.01 -2.60 16.60
C ARG A 31 10.96 -3.55 17.21
N ASN A 32 9.79 -3.66 16.59
CA ASN A 32 8.72 -4.53 17.07
C ASN A 32 8.97 -5.96 16.59
N ARG A 33 9.51 -6.79 17.48
CA ARG A 33 9.86 -8.18 17.16
C ARG A 33 8.76 -9.20 17.47
N THR A 34 7.69 -8.79 18.15
CA THR A 34 6.64 -9.71 18.63
C THR A 34 5.71 -10.18 17.52
N LEU A 35 5.50 -9.33 16.49
CA LEU A 35 4.64 -9.68 15.36
C LEU A 35 5.28 -10.78 14.50
N PRO A 36 4.58 -11.86 14.14
CA PRO A 36 5.14 -12.89 13.27
C PRO A 36 5.28 -12.40 11.83
N ILE A 37 6.38 -12.74 11.15
CA ILE A 37 6.66 -12.31 9.76
C ILE A 37 5.52 -12.68 8.81
N LYS A 38 4.98 -13.89 8.94
CA LYS A 38 3.85 -14.37 8.13
C LYS A 38 2.62 -13.45 8.23
N LYS A 39 2.35 -12.90 9.42
CA LYS A 39 1.25 -11.95 9.63
C LYS A 39 1.55 -10.60 8.97
N ILE A 40 2.80 -10.12 9.02
CA ILE A 40 3.21 -8.88 8.35
C ILE A 40 3.04 -9.02 6.83
N ILE A 41 3.54 -10.11 6.24
CA ILE A 41 3.42 -10.39 4.80
C ILE A 41 1.95 -10.52 4.40
N GLY A 42 1.17 -11.34 5.13
CA GLY A 42 -0.23 -11.57 4.80
C GLY A 42 -1.08 -10.30 4.89
N ILE A 43 -0.89 -9.49 5.94
CA ILE A 43 -1.63 -8.23 6.08
C ILE A 43 -1.13 -7.18 5.10
N GLY A 44 0.18 -7.08 4.84
CA GLY A 44 0.72 -6.19 3.81
C GLY A 44 0.14 -6.50 2.44
N ALA A 45 0.14 -7.77 2.04
CA ALA A 45 -0.46 -8.19 0.77
C ALA A 45 -1.96 -7.90 0.71
N LEU A 46 -2.71 -8.23 1.78
CA LEU A 46 -4.14 -7.95 1.88
C LEU A 46 -4.43 -6.44 1.79
N CYS A 47 -3.61 -5.61 2.43
CA CYS A 47 -3.74 -4.17 2.45
C CYS A 47 -3.77 -3.61 1.02
N THR A 48 -2.71 -3.87 0.24
CA THR A 48 -2.61 -3.47 -1.17
C THR A 48 -3.69 -4.13 -2.03
N ALA A 49 -4.04 -5.39 -1.76
CA ALA A 49 -5.05 -6.12 -2.54
C ALA A 49 -6.47 -5.54 -2.38
N LEU A 50 -6.74 -4.85 -1.28
CA LEU A 50 -8.03 -4.20 -1.03
C LEU A 50 -8.07 -2.77 -1.57
N THR A 51 -6.93 -2.07 -1.56
CA THR A 51 -6.87 -0.66 -1.96
C THR A 51 -6.64 -0.48 -3.46
N LEU A 52 -5.76 -1.28 -4.07
CA LEU A 52 -5.38 -1.11 -5.47
C LEU A 52 -6.53 -1.36 -6.47
N PRO A 53 -7.40 -2.38 -6.31
CA PRO A 53 -8.55 -2.52 -7.21
C PRO A 53 -9.52 -1.33 -7.11
N TYR A 54 -9.65 -0.74 -5.92
CA TYR A 54 -10.50 0.44 -5.76
C TYR A 54 -9.92 1.63 -6.52
N LEU A 55 -8.59 1.84 -6.41
CA LEU A 55 -7.88 2.85 -7.18
C LEU A 55 -8.10 2.64 -8.69
N TRP A 56 -7.86 1.43 -9.21
CA TRP A 56 -7.86 1.17 -10.67
C TRP A 56 -9.24 1.04 -11.31
N PHE A 57 -10.22 0.48 -10.62
CA PHE A 57 -11.51 0.13 -11.24
C PHE A 57 -12.69 0.94 -10.70
N ILE A 58 -12.60 1.44 -9.47
CA ILE A 58 -13.74 2.10 -8.81
C ILE A 58 -13.58 3.61 -8.85
N LEU A 59 -12.42 4.16 -8.54
CA LEU A 59 -12.20 5.60 -8.42
C LEU A 59 -12.31 6.42 -9.74
N PRO A 60 -11.81 5.95 -10.91
CA PRO A 60 -11.68 6.79 -12.11
C PRO A 60 -12.97 7.47 -12.58
N PRO A 61 -14.16 6.84 -12.53
CA PRO A 61 -15.41 7.49 -12.92
C PRO A 61 -15.87 8.64 -12.01
N TYR A 62 -15.33 8.75 -10.78
CA TYR A 62 -15.81 9.70 -9.76
C TYR A 62 -14.90 10.91 -9.57
N VAL A 63 -13.71 10.92 -10.19
CA VAL A 63 -12.69 11.94 -9.94
C VAL A 63 -12.12 12.43 -11.26
N ASP A 64 -12.04 13.75 -11.44
CA ASP A 64 -11.38 14.34 -12.60
C ASP A 64 -9.92 13.89 -12.70
N ALA A 65 -9.48 13.62 -13.92
CA ALA A 65 -8.12 13.13 -14.20
C ALA A 65 -7.02 14.04 -13.61
N ALA A 66 -7.28 15.36 -13.50
CA ALA A 66 -6.35 16.32 -12.92
C ALA A 66 -6.11 16.10 -11.40
N TYR A 67 -7.12 15.60 -10.68
CA TYR A 67 -7.06 15.38 -9.23
C TYR A 67 -6.93 13.90 -8.86
N TYR A 68 -7.06 12.99 -9.82
CA TYR A 68 -7.03 11.54 -9.63
C TYR A 68 -5.80 11.09 -8.83
N LEU A 69 -4.62 11.60 -9.16
CA LEU A 69 -3.38 11.22 -8.49
C LEU A 69 -3.38 11.66 -7.03
N VAL A 70 -3.70 12.92 -6.75
CA VAL A 70 -3.68 13.44 -5.38
C VAL A 70 -4.75 12.78 -4.52
N ILE A 71 -5.97 12.65 -5.03
CA ILE A 71 -7.11 12.07 -4.31
C ILE A 71 -6.91 10.57 -4.11
N GLY A 72 -6.49 9.85 -5.17
CA GLY A 72 -6.27 8.41 -5.15
C GLY A 72 -5.19 8.01 -4.15
N GLU A 73 -3.99 8.60 -4.27
CA GLU A 73 -2.88 8.29 -3.36
C GLU A 73 -3.21 8.65 -1.91
N THR A 74 -3.88 9.79 -1.69
CA THR A 74 -4.31 10.18 -0.32
C THR A 74 -5.31 9.18 0.24
N LEU A 75 -6.28 8.71 -0.55
CA LEU A 75 -7.26 7.71 -0.13
C LEU A 75 -6.59 6.38 0.21
N VAL A 76 -5.71 5.88 -0.66
CA VAL A 76 -4.99 4.63 -0.43
C VAL A 76 -4.18 4.74 0.85
N PHE A 77 -3.33 5.76 0.99
CA PHE A 77 -2.56 6.03 2.20
C PHE A 77 -3.42 6.02 3.49
N LEU A 78 -4.55 6.74 3.50
CA LEU A 78 -5.39 6.81 4.70
C LEU A 78 -6.04 5.45 5.02
N VAL A 79 -6.56 4.75 4.01
CA VAL A 79 -7.22 3.45 4.18
C VAL A 79 -6.21 2.39 4.64
N GLU A 80 -5.01 2.38 4.05
CA GLU A 80 -3.96 1.44 4.43
C GLU A 80 -3.47 1.67 5.86
N ALA A 81 -3.31 2.93 6.29
CA ALA A 81 -2.99 3.24 7.67
C ALA A 81 -4.05 2.69 8.65
N VAL A 82 -5.33 2.75 8.29
CA VAL A 82 -6.42 2.16 9.08
C VAL A 82 -6.34 0.63 9.11
N ILE A 83 -6.13 -0.01 7.96
CA ILE A 83 -5.99 -1.47 7.85
C ILE A 83 -4.81 -1.97 8.70
N LEU A 84 -3.65 -1.33 8.60
CA LEU A 84 -2.46 -1.66 9.38
C LEU A 84 -2.68 -1.46 10.89
N ASN A 85 -3.36 -0.37 11.28
CA ASN A 85 -3.70 -0.15 12.69
C ASN A 85 -4.61 -1.26 13.23
N ARG A 86 -5.67 -1.61 12.49
CA ARG A 86 -6.70 -2.55 12.98
C ARG A 86 -6.29 -4.01 12.89
N LEU A 87 -5.72 -4.44 11.77
CA LEU A 87 -5.41 -5.85 11.54
C LEU A 87 -4.04 -6.25 12.09
N LEU A 88 -3.04 -5.39 11.90
CA LEU A 88 -1.68 -5.66 12.36
C LEU A 88 -1.46 -5.23 13.82
N GLY A 89 -2.36 -4.41 14.38
CA GLY A 89 -2.32 -3.95 15.76
C GLY A 89 -1.24 -2.89 16.01
N LEU A 90 -0.83 -2.16 14.97
CA LEU A 90 0.15 -1.09 15.09
C LEU A 90 -0.48 0.14 15.75
N ASN A 91 0.26 0.86 16.59
CA ASN A 91 -0.16 2.17 17.07
C ASN A 91 -0.45 3.11 15.90
N SER A 92 -1.44 4.00 16.01
CA SER A 92 -1.88 4.85 14.90
C SER A 92 -0.75 5.64 14.26
N LYS A 93 0.16 6.20 15.07
CA LYS A 93 1.36 6.91 14.56
C LYS A 93 2.26 6.00 13.72
N VAL A 94 2.48 4.76 14.17
CA VAL A 94 3.32 3.77 13.47
C VAL A 94 2.64 3.33 12.18
N ALA A 95 1.33 3.07 12.21
CA ALA A 95 0.56 2.66 11.05
C ALA A 95 0.55 3.73 9.94
N VAL A 96 0.35 5.01 10.31
CA VAL A 96 0.41 6.14 9.39
C VAL A 96 1.80 6.27 8.77
N VAL A 97 2.86 6.20 9.57
CA VAL A 97 4.23 6.28 9.04
C VAL A 97 4.53 5.11 8.10
N CYS A 98 4.19 3.87 8.49
CA CYS A 98 4.39 2.71 7.62
C CYS A 98 3.64 2.85 6.29
N SER A 99 2.36 3.23 6.32
CA SER A 99 1.56 3.39 5.10
C SER A 99 2.11 4.50 4.22
N TYR A 100 2.54 5.64 4.77
CA TYR A 100 3.16 6.71 4.00
C TYR A 100 4.41 6.22 3.25
N PHE A 101 5.31 5.50 3.92
CA PHE A 101 6.53 5.03 3.28
C PHE A 101 6.30 3.88 2.30
N MET A 102 5.31 3.01 2.55
CA MET A 102 4.89 1.99 1.57
C MET A 102 4.40 2.66 0.28
N ASN A 103 3.42 3.55 0.39
CA ASN A 103 2.81 4.24 -0.74
C ASN A 103 3.83 5.13 -1.47
N ALA A 104 4.67 5.87 -0.74
CA ALA A 104 5.71 6.68 -1.36
C ALA A 104 6.73 5.82 -2.14
N ALA A 105 7.14 4.68 -1.59
CA ALA A 105 8.08 3.78 -2.26
C ALA A 105 7.45 3.12 -3.50
N SER A 106 6.22 2.65 -3.41
CA SER A 106 5.52 2.02 -4.53
C SER A 106 5.15 3.03 -5.61
N PHE A 107 4.70 4.22 -5.25
CA PHE A 107 4.41 5.31 -6.18
C PHE A 107 5.66 5.76 -6.95
N LEU A 108 6.77 6.05 -6.25
CA LEU A 108 8.01 6.50 -6.89
C LEU A 108 8.60 5.46 -7.85
N LEU A 109 8.51 4.18 -7.49
CA LEU A 109 8.93 3.10 -8.37
C LEU A 109 7.94 2.86 -9.51
N GLY A 110 6.65 3.06 -9.26
CA GLY A 110 5.61 3.07 -10.28
C GLY A 110 5.91 4.09 -11.37
N LEU A 111 6.28 5.32 -11.02
CA LEU A 111 6.66 6.36 -11.99
C LEU A 111 7.87 6.00 -12.88
N TYR A 112 8.76 5.11 -12.40
CA TYR A 112 9.96 4.72 -13.14
C TYR A 112 9.75 3.47 -14.00
N LEU A 113 8.86 2.57 -13.57
CA LEU A 113 8.70 1.23 -14.17
C LEU A 113 7.45 1.10 -15.06
N LEU A 114 6.49 2.03 -14.96
CA LEU A 114 5.20 2.02 -15.66
C LEU A 114 4.94 3.37 -16.37
#